data_AF-U3PFZ9-F1
#
_entry.id   AF-U3PFZ9-F1
#
_cell.length_a   1.000
_cell.length_b   1.000
_cell.length_c   1.000
_cell.angle_alpha   90.00
_cell.angle_beta   90.00
_cell.angle_gamma   90.00
#
_symmetry.space_group_name_H-M   'P 1'
#
loop_
_entity.id
_entity.type
_entity.pdbx_description
1 polymer ?
#
loop_
_entity_poly.entity_id
_entity_poly.type
_entity_poly.pdbx_seq_one_letter_code
_entity_poly.pdbx_strand_id
1 'polypeptide(L)'
;MRRQRKTPTARGPQELFTGDVHFDIIAAGETPSRLRVNLVRFAPRARTAWHRHANGQTLHVTQGVALMQARGGEVIEVYPGETVVTAPGE
;
A
#
# COMPACT_ATOMS: atom_id res chain seq x y z
N MET A 1 11.72 -20.04 13.99
CA MET A 1 10.37 -19.49 13.72
C MET A 1 9.90 -18.74 14.96
N ARG A 2 9.48 -17.48 14.83
CA ARG A 2 9.01 -16.66 15.97
C ARG A 2 7.64 -16.06 15.66
N ARG A 3 6.76 -15.97 16.65
CA ARG A 3 5.50 -15.23 16.51
C ARG A 3 5.78 -13.74 16.68
N GLN A 4 5.32 -12.93 15.74
CA GLN A 4 5.35 -11.48 15.85
C GLN A 4 4.02 -11.00 16.41
N ARG A 5 4.07 -10.12 17.42
CA ARG A 5 2.86 -9.46 17.91
C ARG A 5 2.44 -8.39 16.93
N LYS A 6 1.14 -8.27 16.69
CA LYS A 6 0.58 -7.17 15.91
C LYS A 6 0.91 -5.84 16.60
N THR A 7 1.47 -4.89 15.87
CA THR A 7 1.59 -3.50 16.29
C THR A 7 0.25 -2.78 16.15
N PRO A 8 -0.01 -1.74 16.97
CA PRO A 8 -1.22 -0.94 16.83
C PRO A 8 -1.38 -0.38 15.42
N THR A 9 -2.63 -0.35 14.94
CA THR A 9 -2.98 0.28 13.68
C THR A 9 -2.66 1.78 13.75
N ALA A 10 -1.95 2.29 12.75
CA ALA A 10 -1.58 3.69 12.67
C ALA A 10 -2.43 4.42 11.62
N ARG A 11 -2.68 5.72 11.85
CA ARG A 11 -3.26 6.61 10.85
C ARG A 11 -2.18 7.06 9.86
N GLY A 12 -2.52 7.12 8.58
CA GLY A 12 -1.67 7.66 7.52
C GLY A 12 -1.34 9.14 7.76
N PRO A 13 -0.07 9.56 7.62
CA PRO A 13 0.31 10.96 7.71
C PRO A 13 -0.38 11.80 6.63
N GLN A 14 -0.90 12.97 7.00
CA GLN A 14 -1.71 13.81 6.10
C GLN A 14 -0.91 14.34 4.90
N GLU A 15 0.42 14.37 4.98
CA GLU A 15 1.30 14.78 3.90
C GLU A 15 1.38 13.73 2.78
N LEU A 16 1.11 12.46 3.09
CA LEU A 16 1.20 11.34 2.14
C LEU A 16 -0.17 10.84 1.67
N PHE A 17 -1.26 11.27 2.31
CA PHE A 17 -2.59 10.75 2.07
C PHE A 17 -3.63 11.87 2.09
N THR A 18 -4.64 11.75 1.22
CA THR A 18 -5.86 12.52 1.39
C THR A 18 -6.99 11.60 1.86
N GLY A 19 -7.77 12.08 2.82
CA GLY A 19 -8.86 11.31 3.44
C GLY A 19 -8.37 10.43 4.59
N ASP A 20 -9.23 9.56 5.07
CA ASP A 20 -8.93 8.69 6.21
C ASP A 20 -8.28 7.38 5.74
N VAL A 21 -7.03 7.18 6.16
CA VAL A 21 -6.21 6.03 5.79
C VAL A 21 -5.60 5.44 7.05
N HIS A 22 -5.67 4.12 7.17
CA HIS A 22 -5.11 3.39 8.30
C HIS A 22 -4.22 2.26 7.78
N PHE A 23 -3.11 1.98 8.45
CA PHE A 23 -2.23 0.88 8.08
C PHE A 23 -1.76 0.05 9.28
N ASP A 24 -1.61 -1.24 9.04
CA ASP A 24 -0.96 -2.20 9.92
C ASP A 24 0.41 -2.57 9.33
N ILE A 25 1.48 -2.47 10.11
CA ILE A 25 2.80 -2.94 9.71
C ILE A 25 2.88 -4.44 9.96
N ILE A 26 2.95 -5.25 8.90
CA ILE A 26 3.08 -6.71 8.98
C ILE A 26 4.57 -7.08 9.04
N ALA A 27 5.40 -6.46 8.18
CA ALA A 27 6.84 -6.61 8.18
C ALA A 27 7.52 -5.25 7.92
N ALA A 28 8.45 -4.87 8.79
CA ALA A 28 9.10 -3.55 8.75
C ALA A 28 10.32 -3.47 7.80
N GLY A 29 10.82 -4.62 7.32
CA GLY A 29 12.08 -4.73 6.57
C GLY A 29 13.29 -4.58 7.48
N GLU A 30 13.95 -5.69 7.78
CA GLU A 30 15.13 -5.78 8.64
C GLU A 30 16.24 -6.55 7.91
N THR A 31 17.48 -6.05 7.98
CA THR A 31 18.64 -6.72 7.39
C THR A 31 18.67 -8.21 7.76
N PRO A 32 18.89 -9.12 6.79
CA PRO A 32 19.31 -8.85 5.40
C PRO A 32 18.16 -8.53 4.43
N SER A 33 16.90 -8.74 4.83
CA SER A 33 15.74 -8.54 3.97
C SER A 33 15.16 -7.13 4.09
N ARG A 34 15.17 -6.37 3.00
CA ARG A 34 14.54 -5.04 2.96
C ARG A 34 13.04 -5.08 2.67
N LEU A 35 12.42 -6.28 2.63
CA LEU A 35 11.01 -6.44 2.32
C LEU A 35 10.13 -5.79 3.39
N ARG A 36 9.25 -4.90 2.97
CA ARG A 36 8.20 -4.33 3.81
C ARG A 36 6.85 -4.84 3.37
N VAL A 37 5.99 -5.16 4.34
CA VAL A 37 4.61 -5.59 4.10
C VAL A 37 3.71 -4.79 5.01
N ASN A 38 2.75 -4.09 4.43
CA ASN A 38 1.74 -3.31 5.14
C ASN A 38 0.36 -3.72 4.65
N LEU A 39 -0.62 -3.78 5.55
CA LEU A 39 -2.03 -3.82 5.19
C LEU A 39 -2.57 -2.40 5.33
N VAL A 40 -2.97 -1.79 4.21
CA VAL A 40 -3.46 -0.41 4.16
C VAL A 40 -4.95 -0.42 3.85
N ARG A 41 -5.73 0.36 4.60
CA ARG A 41 -7.17 0.51 4.45
C ARG A 41 -7.48 1.96 4.16
N PHE A 42 -8.20 2.19 3.07
CA PHE A 42 -8.63 3.49 2.62
C PHE A 42 -10.14 3.61 2.87
N ALA A 43 -10.57 4.65 3.56
CA ALA A 43 -11.99 5.02 3.56
C ALA A 43 -12.41 5.40 2.12
N PRO A 44 -13.72 5.40 1.80
CA PRO A 44 -14.19 5.82 0.48
C PRO A 44 -13.56 7.16 0.06
N ARG A 45 -12.99 7.21 -1.15
CA ARG A 45 -12.31 8.37 -1.75
C ARG A 45 -10.97 8.78 -1.10
N ALA A 46 -10.48 8.04 -0.10
CA ALA A 46 -9.15 8.23 0.42
C ALA A 46 -8.11 7.62 -0.55
N ARG A 47 -6.93 8.25 -0.66
CA ARG A 47 -5.87 7.84 -1.59
C ARG A 47 -4.50 8.35 -1.15
N THR A 48 -3.45 7.75 -1.68
CA THR A 48 -2.08 8.26 -1.57
C THR A 48 -1.90 9.54 -2.37
N ALA A 49 -0.96 10.39 -1.95
CA ALA A 49 -0.34 11.35 -2.83
C ALA A 49 0.41 10.62 -3.96
N TRP A 50 0.73 11.33 -5.04
CA TRP A 50 1.62 10.80 -6.05
C TRP A 50 3.00 10.51 -5.46
N HIS A 51 3.52 9.32 -5.71
CA HIS A 51 4.82 8.86 -5.22
C HIS A 51 5.39 7.80 -6.16
N ARG A 52 6.63 7.38 -5.89
CA ARG A 52 7.30 6.29 -6.60
C ARG A 52 8.09 5.43 -5.64
N HIS A 53 8.32 4.16 -5.98
CA HIS A 53 9.17 3.26 -5.21
C HIS A 53 10.42 2.88 -5.99
N ALA A 54 11.60 3.07 -5.38
CA ALA A 54 12.89 2.81 -6.03
C ALA A 54 13.07 1.36 -6.50
N ASN A 55 12.39 0.40 -5.86
CA ASN A 55 12.46 -1.02 -6.20
C ASN A 55 11.09 -1.56 -6.68
N GLY A 56 10.17 -0.67 -7.07
CA GLY A 56 8.80 -1.03 -7.42
C GLY A 56 7.94 -1.35 -6.21
N GLN A 57 6.69 -1.71 -6.47
CA GLN A 57 5.71 -2.10 -5.46
C GLN A 57 4.81 -3.20 -5.99
N THR A 58 4.35 -4.07 -5.10
CA THR A 58 3.30 -5.04 -5.39
C THR A 58 2.13 -4.79 -4.44
N LEU A 59 0.94 -4.60 -5.01
CA LEU A 59 -0.29 -4.32 -4.28
C LEU A 59 -1.27 -5.45 -4.55
N HIS A 60 -1.68 -6.15 -3.50
CA HIS A 60 -2.71 -7.18 -3.58
C HIS A 60 -3.98 -6.69 -2.88
N VAL A 61 -5.09 -6.62 -3.61
CA VAL A 61 -6.36 -6.15 -3.03
C VAL A 61 -6.99 -7.27 -2.23
N THR A 62 -7.26 -7.01 -0.96
CA THR A 62 -7.84 -8.01 -0.05
C THR A 62 -9.34 -7.83 0.16
N GLN A 63 -9.84 -6.58 0.10
CA GLN A 63 -11.24 -6.22 0.31
C GLN A 63 -11.58 -4.91 -0.42
N GLY A 64 -12.85 -4.74 -0.80
CA GLY A 64 -13.34 -3.53 -1.47
C GLY A 64 -12.90 -3.43 -2.94
N VAL A 65 -13.10 -2.26 -3.54
CA VAL A 65 -12.64 -1.94 -4.91
C VAL A 65 -11.64 -0.79 -4.81
N ALA A 66 -10.45 -0.98 -5.37
CA ALA A 66 -9.40 0.04 -5.42
C ALA A 66 -9.35 0.69 -6.80
N LEU A 67 -9.01 1.98 -6.82
CA LEU A 67 -8.64 2.68 -8.05
C LEU A 67 -7.12 2.86 -8.06
N MET A 68 -6.46 2.45 -9.13
CA MET A 68 -5.01 2.59 -9.29
C MET A 68 -4.70 3.30 -10.59
N GLN A 69 -3.62 4.09 -10.58
CA GLN A 69 -3.22 4.90 -11.73
C GLN A 69 -1.71 5.14 -11.72
N ALA A 70 -1.07 4.82 -12.84
CA ALA A 70 0.27 5.30 -13.16
C ALA A 70 0.21 6.73 -13.73
N ARG A 71 1.24 7.56 -13.51
CA ARG A 71 1.22 8.94 -13.99
C ARG A 71 1.02 9.00 -15.51
N GLY A 72 -0.06 9.65 -15.95
CA GLY A 72 -0.39 9.77 -17.37
C GLY A 72 -1.08 8.55 -17.98
N GLY A 73 -1.26 7.48 -17.21
CA GLY A 73 -2.04 6.30 -17.60
C GLY A 73 -3.52 6.41 -17.24
N GLU A 74 -4.27 5.40 -17.66
CA GLU A 74 -5.69 5.24 -17.30
C GLU A 74 -5.85 4.86 -15.83
N VAL A 75 -7.00 5.22 -15.25
CA VAL A 75 -7.41 4.72 -13.94
C VAL A 75 -8.02 3.34 -14.13
N ILE A 76 -7.51 2.35 -13.41
CA ILE A 76 -8.04 0.99 -13.41
C ILE A 76 -8.73 0.69 -12.08
N GLU A 77 -9.82 -0.07 -12.15
CA GLU A 77 -10.43 -0.70 -10.99
C GLU A 77 -9.73 -2.01 -10.69
N VAL A 78 -9.50 -2.29 -9.42
CA VAL A 78 -8.83 -3.50 -8.95
C VAL A 78 -9.64 -4.11 -7.82
N TYR A 79 -10.00 -5.37 -7.98
CA TYR A 79 -10.95 -6.12 -7.15
C TYR A 79 -10.23 -7.09 -6.20
N PRO A 80 -10.91 -7.61 -5.15
CA PRO A 80 -10.29 -8.53 -4.20
C PRO A 80 -9.74 -9.78 -4.90
N GLY A 81 -8.50 -10.13 -4.58
CA GLY A 81 -7.76 -11.23 -5.20
C GLY A 81 -6.85 -10.81 -6.35
N GLU A 82 -7.02 -9.60 -6.89
CA GLU A 82 -6.17 -9.09 -7.97
C GLU A 82 -4.90 -8.42 -7.43
N THR A 83 -3.86 -8.42 -8.27
CA THR A 83 -2.54 -7.90 -7.92
C THR A 83 -2.06 -6.93 -8.99
N VAL A 84 -1.61 -5.76 -8.55
CA VAL A 84 -0.94 -4.77 -9.39
C VAL A 84 0.53 -4.71 -9.02
N VAL A 85 1.40 -4.63 -10.03
CA VAL A 85 2.84 -4.45 -9.87
C VAL A 85 3.21 -3.13 -10.53
N THR A 86 3.87 -2.25 -9.78
CA THR A 86 4.48 -1.03 -10.31
C THR A 86 5.99 -1.25 -10.47
N ALA A 87 6.53 -0.83 -11.60
CA ALA A 87 7.94 -0.99 -11.90
C ALA A 87 8.82 -0.09 -11.00
N PRO A 88 10.11 -0.39 -10.85
CA PRO A 88 11.05 0.53 -10.19
C PRO A 88 11.00 1.95 -10.77
N GLY A 89 10.70 2.92 -9.92
CA GLY A 89 10.71 4.35 -10.27
C GLY A 89 9.44 4.88 -10.94
N GLU A 90 8.47 4.01 -11.22
CA GLU A 90 7.10 4.38 -11.62
C GLU A 90 6.39 5.13 -10.49
#